data_AF-A0A417YD25-F1
#
_entry.id   AF-A0A417YD25-F1
#
_cell.length_a   1.000
_cell.length_b   1.000
_cell.length_c   1.000
_cell.angle_alpha   90.00
_cell.angle_beta   90.00
_cell.angle_gamma   90.00
#
_symmetry.space_group_name_H-M   'P 1'
#
loop_
_entity.id
_entity.type
_entity.pdbx_description
1 polymer ?
#
loop_
_entity_poly.entity_id
_entity_poly.type
_entity_poly.pdbx_seq_one_letter_code
_entity_poly.pdbx_strand_id
1 'polypeptide(L)' 'MIHSLLVKAFIYFIMAMIFIYVAVQSKGQTIWNPTTLIFAAVATLAFGVAVRLLNKYFRLKKKKH' A
#
# COMPACT_ATOMS: atom_id res chain seq x y z
N MET A 1 -9.75 8.05 -19.83
CA MET A 1 -8.36 7.79 -19.36
C MET A 1 -8.21 7.82 -17.82
N ILE A 2 -8.84 8.75 -17.09
CA ILE A 2 -8.77 8.86 -15.61
C ILE A 2 -9.38 7.67 -14.84
N HIS A 3 -10.42 7.01 -15.38
CA HIS A 3 -11.01 5.80 -14.76
C HIS A 3 -10.00 4.66 -14.59
N SER A 4 -9.05 4.50 -15.53
CA SER A 4 -8.02 3.47 -15.46
C SER A 4 -6.98 3.73 -14.36
N LEU A 5 -6.72 4.99 -14.00
CA LEU A 5 -5.80 5.33 -12.90
C LEU A 5 -6.39 5.00 -11.53
N LEU A 6 -7.68 5.26 -11.31
CA LEU A 6 -8.36 4.95 -10.05
C LEU A 6 -8.45 3.45 -9.81
N VAL A 7 -8.80 2.67 -10.84
CA VAL A 7 -8.83 1.21 -10.76
C VAL A 7 -7.44 0.64 -10.46
N LYS A 8 -6.39 1.13 -11.13
CA LYS A 8 -5.01 0.73 -10.82
C LYS A 8 -4.63 1.07 -9.37
N ALA A 9 -4.94 2.27 -8.89
CA ALA A 9 -4.67 2.66 -7.51
C ALA A 9 -5.40 1.75 -6.50
N PHE A 10 -6.66 1.39 -6.79
CA PHE A 10 -7.45 0.50 -5.96
C PHE A 10 -6.90 -0.93 -5.92
N ILE A 11 -6.45 -1.46 -7.07
CA ILE A 11 -5.78 -2.76 -7.15
C ILE A 11 -4.48 -2.75 -6.34
N TYR A 12 -3.64 -1.72 -6.47
CA TYR A 12 -2.42 -1.60 -5.67
C TYR A 12 -2.70 -1.47 -4.17
N PHE A 13 -3.79 -0.80 -3.80
CA PHE A 13 -4.21 -0.66 -2.41
C PHE A 13 -4.67 -2.00 -1.81
N ILE A 14 -5.50 -2.76 -2.54
CA ILE A 14 -5.92 -4.11 -2.13
C ILE A 14 -4.73 -5.05 -2.05
N MET A 15 -3.82 -4.99 -3.02
CA MET A 15 -2.60 -5.80 -3.03
C MET A 15 -1.75 -5.50 -1.79
N ALA A 16 -1.59 -4.23 -1.42
CA ALA A 16 -0.89 -3.83 -0.20
C ALA A 16 -1.58 -4.38 1.06
N MET A 17 -2.90 -4.35 1.15
CA MET A 17 -3.65 -4.95 2.27
C MET A 17 -3.45 -6.45 2.39
N ILE A 18 -3.44 -7.19 1.27
CA ILE A 18 -3.19 -8.64 1.26
C ILE A 18 -1.76 -8.92 1.77
N PHE A 19 -0.78 -8.16 1.30
CA PHE A 19 0.60 -8.28 1.76
C PHE A 19 0.74 -8.01 3.27
N ILE A 20 0.04 -7.00 3.81
CA ILE A 20 -0.01 -6.74 5.26
C ILE A 20 -0.64 -7.91 6.01
N TYR A 21 -1.75 -8.45 5.50
CA TYR A 21 -2.44 -9.59 6.12
C TYR A 21 -1.53 -10.82 6.19
N VAL A 22 -0.85 -11.14 5.09
CA VAL A 22 0.12 -12.23 5.02
C VAL A 22 1.31 -11.99 5.97
N ALA A 23 1.81 -10.75 6.07
CA ALA A 23 2.87 -10.39 7.02
C ALA A 23 2.47 -10.72 8.47
N VAL A 24 1.26 -10.31 8.85
CA VAL A 24 0.70 -10.51 10.20
C VAL A 24 0.45 -11.99 10.49
N GLN A 25 0.04 -12.77 9.48
CA GLN A 25 -0.17 -14.21 9.64
C GLN A 25 1.14 -15.01 9.61
N SER A 26 2.19 -14.49 8.97
CA SER A 26 3.51 -15.13 8.95
C SER A 26 4.27 -15.01 10.28
N LYS A 27 3.68 -14.34 11.29
CA LYS A 27 4.20 -14.36 12.65
C LYS A 27 4.29 -15.82 13.11
N GLY A 28 5.51 -16.30 13.33
CA GLY A 28 5.74 -17.54 14.04
C GLY A 28 5.44 -17.32 15.53
N GLN A 29 6.38 -17.66 16.40
CA GLN A 29 6.26 -17.33 17.82
C GLN A 29 6.43 -15.83 18.13
N THR A 30 7.07 -15.08 17.23
CA THR A 30 7.32 -13.64 17.41
C THR A 30 7.16 -12.85 16.12
N ILE A 31 6.90 -11.55 16.28
CA ILE A 31 6.81 -10.56 15.20
C ILE A 31 8.19 -10.31 14.55
N TRP A 32 9.26 -10.70 15.23
CA TRP A 32 10.66 -10.56 14.81
C TRP A 32 11.12 -11.65 13.84
N ASN A 33 10.21 -12.46 13.31
CA ASN A 33 10.57 -13.44 12.30
C ASN A 33 11.09 -12.72 11.03
N PRO A 34 12.24 -13.13 10.45
CA PRO A 34 12.79 -12.54 9.24
C PRO A 34 11.76 -12.41 8.10
N THR A 35 10.88 -13.40 7.95
CA THR A 35 9.80 -13.40 6.95
C THR A 35 8.80 -12.28 7.19
N THR A 36 8.34 -12.10 8.43
CA THR A 36 7.45 -11.00 8.83
C THR A 36 8.09 -9.64 8.61
N LEU A 37 9.39 -9.51 8.90
CA LEU A 37 10.16 -8.28 8.70
C LEU A 37 10.27 -7.89 7.22
N ILE A 38 10.54 -8.85 6.34
CA ILE A 38 10.58 -8.62 4.88
C ILE A 38 9.20 -8.19 4.38
N PHE A 39 8.14 -8.90 4.76
CA PHE A 39 6.78 -8.52 4.37
C PHE A 39 6.37 -7.16 4.92
N ALA A 40 6.75 -6.82 6.16
CA ALA A 40 6.50 -5.52 6.76
C ALA A 40 7.25 -4.38 6.04
N ALA A 41 8.50 -4.62 5.63
CA ALA A 41 9.27 -3.66 4.84
C ALA A 41 8.60 -3.41 3.47
N VAL A 42 8.20 -4.47 2.76
CA VAL A 42 7.47 -4.36 1.48
C VAL A 42 6.14 -3.64 1.67
N ALA A 43 5.38 -3.97 2.71
CA ALA A 43 4.12 -3.31 3.04
C ALA A 43 4.31 -1.81 3.33
N THR A 44 5.36 -1.45 4.06
CA THR A 44 5.69 -0.05 4.37
C THR A 44 6.01 0.74 3.10
N LEU A 45 6.78 0.17 2.18
CA LEU A 45 7.08 0.79 0.89
C LEU A 45 5.80 0.96 0.05
N ALA A 46 4.96 -0.08 -0.03
CA ALA A 46 3.69 -0.03 -0.75
C ALA A 46 2.74 1.03 -0.17
N PHE A 47 2.65 1.11 1.17
CA PHE A 47 1.86 2.12 1.86
C PHE A 47 2.39 3.54 1.59
N GLY A 48 3.71 3.73 1.62
CA GLY A 48 4.34 5.02 1.27
C GLY A 48 4.03 5.46 -0.17
N VAL A 49 4.02 4.52 -1.13
CA VAL A 49 3.60 4.80 -2.51
C VAL A 49 2.12 5.18 -2.57
N ALA A 50 1.25 4.46 -1.88
CA ALA A 50 -0.18 4.76 -1.81
C ALA A 50 -0.44 6.16 -1.23
N VAL A 51 0.23 6.53 -0.13
CA VAL A 51 0.15 7.86 0.48
C VAL A 51 0.63 8.94 -0.50
N ARG A 52 1.74 8.72 -1.21
CA ARG A 52 2.23 9.64 -2.26
C ARG A 52 1.22 9.82 -3.39
N LEU A 53 0.56 8.74 -3.82
CA LEU A 53 -0.47 8.76 -4.86
C LEU A 53 -1.71 9.55 -4.41
N LEU A 54 -2.17 9.30 -3.18
CA LEU A 54 -3.26 10.03 -2.52
C LEU A 54 -2.95 11.53 -2.44
N ASN A 55 -1.75 11.89 -1.98
CA ASN A 55 -1.31 13.29 -1.93
C ASN A 55 -1.29 13.95 -3.31
N LYS A 56 -0.83 13.23 -4.35
CA LYS A 56 -0.91 13.72 -5.75
C LYS A 56 -2.36 13.91 -6.19
N TYR A 57 -3.25 12.97 -5.89
CA TYR A 57 -4.68 13.08 -6.20
C TYR A 57 -5.30 14.30 -5.52
N PHE A 58 -5.06 14.52 -4.22
CA PHE A 58 -5.56 15.70 -3.50
C PHE A 58 -5.00 17.00 -4.06
N ARG A 59 -3.70 17.07 -4.39
CA ARG A 59 -3.08 18.25 -5.04
C ARG A 59 -3.69 18.55 -6.41
N LEU A 60 -3.95 17.52 -7.23
CA LEU A 60 -4.59 17.68 -8.54
C LEU A 60 -6.05 18.12 -8.40
N LYS A 61 -6.77 17.61 -7.41
CA LYS A 61 -8.15 18.02 -7.10
C LYS A 61 -8.24 19.48 -6.66
N LYS A 62 -7.22 19.97 -5.92
CA LYS A 62 -7.15 21.36 -5.44
C LYS A 62 -6.78 22.37 -6.53
N LYS A 63 -6.21 21.93 -7.66
CA LYS A 63 -5.82 22.78 -8.79
C LYS A 63 -6.92 22.98 -9.84
N LYS A 64 -8.04 22.26 -9.71
CA LYS A 64 -9.21 22.35 -10.61
C LYS A 64 -10.33 23.22 -10.01
N HIS A 65 -10.05 23.93 -8.93
CA HIS A 65 -10.96 24.87 -8.29
C HIS A 65 -10.35 26.26 -8.26
#